data_AF-A0A662UE02-F1
#
_entry.id   AF-A0A662UE02-F1
#
_cell.length_a   1.000
_cell.length_b   1.000
_cell.length_c   1.000
_cell.angle_alpha   90.00
_cell.angle_beta   90.00
_cell.angle_gamma   90.00
#
_symmetry.space_group_name_H-M   'P 1'
#
loop_
_entity.id
_entity.type
_entity.pdbx_description
1 polymer ?
#
loop_
_entity_poly.entity_id
_entity_poly.type
_entity_poly.pdbx_seq_one_letter_code
_entity_poly.pdbx_strand_id
1 'polypeptide(L)'
;MVVSEIIEAFILSGIAYIKPGCMHRFSEERELIDYITLGPKLFNTLNKAVELGEKVALGKIGAPTANIGMLLSDTLKNIGGRLAKNMVFYDSTLVLTMIALASSHALTMYKRNVDESRIERSLKMFLTSSTGKDSSALVHVTRTIGPIPYIALLNQADYTRTKIELEDISLYEIFYVLSSKSTSFKSLIDFALVANIVKAIRKYYETIKDLNNSLVSAYVSLILETPPLPTWARRDLETVLKEGAMVSKGSAKKLFEIDRKLRREKISFNNLLPVLTAATAISLILKYVA
;
A
#
# COMPACT_ATOMS: atom_id res chain seq x y z
N MET A 1 -3.17 -2.87 18.24
CA MET A 1 -2.74 -1.55 17.71
C MET A 1 -2.40 -1.67 16.22
N VAL A 2 -1.36 -2.39 15.79
CA VAL A 2 -1.02 -2.47 14.34
C VAL A 2 -2.20 -2.91 13.45
N VAL A 3 -2.95 -3.95 13.85
CA VAL A 3 -4.09 -4.44 13.06
C VAL A 3 -5.24 -3.42 13.00
N SER A 4 -5.58 -2.77 14.12
CA SER A 4 -6.64 -1.75 14.14
C SER A 4 -6.28 -0.57 13.24
N GLU A 5 -5.04 -0.10 13.32
CA GLU A 5 -4.55 1.03 12.50
C GLU A 5 -4.56 0.72 11.01
N ILE A 6 -4.24 -0.51 10.60
CA ILE A 6 -4.29 -0.91 9.18
C ILE A 6 -5.73 -0.98 8.69
N ILE A 7 -6.65 -1.51 9.49
CA ILE A 7 -8.08 -1.56 9.13
C ILE A 7 -8.65 -0.14 9.03
N GLU A 8 -8.32 0.71 9.99
CA GLU A 8 -8.71 2.12 9.96
C GLU A 8 -8.11 2.84 8.75
N ALA A 9 -6.86 2.55 8.38
CA ALA A 9 -6.25 3.09 7.18
C ALA A 9 -7.00 2.71 5.89
N PHE A 10 -7.50 1.47 5.76
CA PHE A 10 -8.36 1.08 4.62
C PHE A 10 -9.63 1.93 4.55
N ILE A 11 -10.25 2.17 5.69
CA ILE A 11 -11.46 3.00 5.79
C ILE A 11 -11.09 4.44 5.41
N LEU A 12 -10.16 5.08 6.12
CA LEU A 12 -9.82 6.48 5.93
C LEU A 12 -9.31 6.78 4.51
N SER A 13 -8.42 5.94 3.96
CA SER A 13 -7.94 6.11 2.59
C SER A 13 -9.05 5.90 1.56
N GLY A 14 -9.93 4.91 1.74
CA GLY A 14 -11.06 4.62 0.86
C GLY A 14 -12.12 5.71 0.88
N ILE A 15 -12.61 6.10 2.07
CA ILE A 15 -13.70 7.08 2.28
C ILE A 15 -13.24 8.49 2.62
N ALA A 16 -11.97 8.83 2.34
CA ALA A 16 -11.53 10.21 2.38
C ALA A 16 -12.43 11.10 1.49
N TYR A 17 -12.32 12.41 1.69
CA TYR A 17 -12.89 13.39 0.77
C TYR A 17 -12.31 13.24 -0.66
N ILE A 18 -12.63 14.18 -1.54
CA ILE A 18 -12.37 14.07 -2.97
C ILE A 18 -10.86 13.89 -3.22
N LYS A 19 -10.50 12.70 -3.69
CA LYS A 19 -9.16 12.31 -4.15
C LYS A 19 -9.23 12.16 -5.67
N PRO A 20 -8.84 13.18 -6.45
CA PRO A 20 -9.11 13.21 -7.89
C PRO A 20 -8.57 11.98 -8.64
N GLY A 21 -9.41 11.36 -9.46
CA GLY A 21 -9.07 10.18 -10.26
C GLY A 21 -8.86 8.89 -9.46
N CYS A 22 -9.17 8.87 -8.16
CA CYS A 22 -9.08 7.69 -7.30
C CYS A 22 -10.43 7.41 -6.62
N MET A 23 -10.67 6.21 -6.12
CA MET A 23 -11.80 5.89 -5.25
C MET A 23 -11.84 6.85 -4.04
N HIS A 24 -13.00 7.43 -3.76
CA HIS A 24 -13.26 8.29 -2.60
C HIS A 24 -14.74 8.27 -2.20
N ARG A 25 -15.11 8.91 -1.08
CA ARG A 25 -16.48 8.92 -0.53
C ARG A 25 -17.60 9.24 -1.51
N PHE A 26 -17.30 10.03 -2.54
CA PHE A 26 -18.25 10.56 -3.52
C PHE A 26 -18.04 9.97 -4.92
N SER A 27 -17.14 8.99 -5.07
CA SER A 27 -16.92 8.33 -6.36
C SER A 27 -18.00 7.27 -6.60
N GLU A 28 -18.46 7.15 -7.84
CA GLU A 28 -19.45 6.14 -8.26
C GLU A 28 -18.82 4.75 -8.53
N GLU A 29 -17.56 4.54 -8.13
CA GLU A 29 -16.84 3.28 -8.32
C GLU A 29 -17.43 2.17 -7.44
N ARG A 30 -17.86 1.07 -8.08
CA ARG A 30 -18.48 -0.08 -7.37
C ARG A 30 -17.48 -0.77 -6.46
N GLU A 31 -16.21 -0.70 -6.83
CA GLU A 31 -15.06 -1.27 -6.17
C GLU A 31 -14.75 -0.61 -4.81
N LEU A 32 -15.29 0.58 -4.54
CA LEU A 32 -15.04 1.31 -3.29
C LEU A 32 -15.41 0.48 -2.04
N ILE A 33 -16.58 -0.16 -2.05
CA ILE A 33 -17.06 -0.97 -0.93
C ILE A 33 -16.20 -2.22 -0.77
N ASP A 34 -15.83 -2.87 -1.87
CA ASP A 34 -14.89 -3.99 -1.84
C ASP A 34 -13.54 -3.54 -1.23
N TYR A 35 -13.08 -2.32 -1.53
CA TYR A 35 -11.79 -1.82 -1.06
C TYR A 35 -11.79 -1.58 0.45
N ILE A 36 -12.82 -0.91 0.96
CA ILE A 36 -12.97 -0.63 2.40
C ILE A 36 -13.13 -1.94 3.18
N THR A 37 -13.90 -2.90 2.64
CA THR A 37 -14.10 -4.21 3.28
C THR A 37 -12.89 -5.13 3.20
N LEU A 38 -11.86 -4.77 2.42
CA LEU A 38 -10.61 -5.52 2.35
C LEU A 38 -9.90 -5.52 3.72
N GLY A 39 -9.88 -4.40 4.44
CA GLY A 39 -9.28 -4.33 5.79
C GLY A 39 -9.83 -5.39 6.75
N PRO A 40 -11.15 -5.41 7.01
CA PRO A 40 -11.78 -6.45 7.83
C PRO A 40 -11.55 -7.88 7.29
N LYS A 41 -11.58 -8.10 5.98
CA LYS A 41 -11.27 -9.42 5.37
C LYS A 41 -9.86 -9.89 5.68
N LEU A 42 -8.92 -8.96 5.83
CA LEU A 42 -7.52 -9.25 6.15
C LEU A 42 -7.25 -9.42 7.65
N PHE A 43 -8.22 -9.19 8.55
CA PHE A 43 -8.02 -9.19 10.01
C PHE A 43 -7.20 -10.38 10.52
N ASN A 44 -7.59 -11.60 10.16
CA ASN A 44 -6.88 -12.82 10.60
C ASN A 44 -5.46 -12.92 10.03
N THR A 45 -5.26 -12.52 8.78
CA THR A 45 -3.92 -12.44 8.17
C THR A 45 -3.06 -11.42 8.90
N LEU A 46 -3.60 -10.23 9.16
CA LEU A 46 -2.86 -9.15 9.80
C LEU A 46 -2.43 -9.53 11.22
N ASN A 47 -3.27 -10.24 11.98
CA ASN A 47 -2.88 -10.79 13.28
C ASN A 47 -1.72 -11.78 13.16
N LYS A 48 -1.77 -12.71 12.18
CA LYS A 48 -0.66 -13.65 11.93
C LYS A 48 0.62 -12.93 11.51
N ALA A 49 0.51 -11.91 10.65
CA ALA A 49 1.64 -11.08 10.23
C ALA A 49 2.28 -10.37 11.43
N VAL A 50 1.47 -9.78 12.30
CA VAL A 50 1.94 -9.12 13.53
C VAL A 50 2.65 -10.11 14.44
N GLU A 51 2.06 -11.27 14.71
CA GLU A 51 2.65 -12.31 15.56
C GLU A 51 4.01 -12.80 15.02
N LEU A 52 4.12 -13.00 13.71
CA LEU A 52 5.38 -13.39 13.08
C LEU A 52 6.46 -12.32 13.24
N GLY A 53 6.11 -11.05 13.02
CA GLY A 53 7.07 -9.95 13.16
C GLY A 53 7.58 -9.80 14.59
N GLU A 54 6.71 -10.01 15.58
CA GLU A 54 7.07 -10.03 16.99
C GLU A 54 7.97 -11.22 17.34
N LYS A 55 7.65 -12.43 16.86
CA LYS A 55 8.48 -13.63 17.10
C LYS A 55 9.89 -13.47 16.53
N VAL A 56 10.00 -12.87 15.34
CA VAL A 56 11.31 -12.60 14.71
C VAL A 56 12.07 -11.54 15.49
N ALA A 57 11.42 -10.45 15.90
CA ALA A 57 12.06 -9.40 16.70
C ALA A 57 12.59 -9.91 18.05
N LEU A 58 11.88 -10.86 18.66
CA LEU A 58 12.29 -11.50 19.91
C LEU A 58 13.31 -12.63 19.73
N GLY A 59 13.74 -12.93 18.50
CA GLY A 59 14.66 -14.02 18.18
C GLY A 59 14.09 -15.42 18.42
N LYS A 60 12.76 -15.56 18.55
CA LYS A 60 12.09 -16.86 18.75
C LYS A 60 12.12 -17.71 17.47
N ILE A 61 12.12 -17.05 16.31
CA ILE A 61 12.29 -17.66 14.99
C ILE A 61 13.20 -16.76 14.14
N GLY A 62 13.90 -17.34 13.18
CA GLY A 62 14.67 -16.57 12.20
C GLY A 62 13.77 -15.98 11.11
N ALA A 63 14.15 -14.84 10.55
CA ALA A 63 13.40 -14.21 9.44
C ALA A 63 13.20 -15.14 8.22
N PRO A 64 14.19 -15.97 7.79
CA PRO A 64 13.98 -16.95 6.72
C PRO A 64 12.97 -18.06 7.05
N THR A 65 12.79 -18.36 8.34
CA THR A 65 11.86 -19.42 8.82
C THR A 65 10.45 -18.92 9.07
N ALA A 66 10.19 -17.62 8.85
CA ALA A 66 8.88 -17.02 9.08
C ALA A 66 7.81 -17.44 8.04
N ASN A 67 8.22 -18.12 6.96
CA ASN A 67 7.33 -18.64 5.89
C ASN A 67 6.39 -17.56 5.32
N ILE A 68 6.92 -16.36 5.07
CA ILE A 68 6.16 -15.18 4.67
C ILE A 68 5.45 -15.43 3.33
N GLY A 69 6.06 -16.17 2.41
CA GLY A 69 5.43 -16.48 1.13
C GLY A 69 4.16 -17.32 1.27
N MET A 70 4.11 -18.22 2.26
CA MET A 70 2.90 -18.98 2.57
C MET A 70 1.81 -18.06 3.14
N LEU A 71 2.17 -17.17 4.07
CA LEU A 71 1.24 -16.16 4.61
C LEU A 71 0.63 -15.31 3.49
N LEU A 72 1.45 -14.79 2.58
CA LEU A 72 1.01 -13.98 1.44
C LEU A 72 0.14 -14.80 0.48
N SER A 73 0.55 -16.03 0.18
CA SER A 73 -0.20 -16.95 -0.69
C SER A 73 -1.60 -17.25 -0.15
N ASP A 74 -1.69 -17.64 1.11
CA ASP A 74 -2.96 -17.98 1.73
C ASP A 74 -3.87 -16.76 1.88
N THR A 75 -3.28 -15.59 2.10
CA THR A 75 -4.04 -14.34 2.13
C THR A 75 -4.68 -14.02 0.78
N LEU A 76 -3.94 -14.20 -0.33
CA LEU A 76 -4.49 -14.01 -1.67
C LEU A 76 -5.61 -15.01 -1.98
N LYS A 77 -5.49 -16.26 -1.53
CA LYS A 77 -6.57 -17.25 -1.63
C LYS A 77 -7.79 -16.82 -0.82
N ASN A 78 -7.58 -16.28 0.40
CA ASN A 78 -8.64 -15.88 1.33
C ASN A 78 -9.45 -14.67 0.85
N ILE A 79 -8.81 -13.66 0.24
CA ILE A 79 -9.56 -12.52 -0.33
C ILE A 79 -10.41 -12.93 -1.55
N GLY A 80 -10.12 -14.08 -2.13
CA GLY A 80 -10.87 -14.69 -3.22
C GLY A 80 -10.43 -14.22 -4.61
N GLY A 81 -10.57 -15.12 -5.60
CA GLY A 81 -10.06 -14.91 -6.96
C GLY A 81 -10.61 -13.69 -7.69
N ARG A 82 -11.81 -13.21 -7.35
CA ARG A 82 -12.36 -11.97 -7.95
C ARG A 82 -11.53 -10.75 -7.53
N LEU A 83 -11.22 -10.61 -6.24
CA LEU A 83 -10.44 -9.48 -5.73
C LEU A 83 -8.96 -9.64 -6.08
N ALA A 84 -8.41 -10.86 -5.96
CA ALA A 84 -7.02 -11.14 -6.28
C ALA A 84 -6.64 -10.87 -7.75
N LYS A 85 -7.59 -10.92 -8.69
CA LYS A 85 -7.36 -10.56 -10.10
C LYS A 85 -7.22 -9.06 -10.36
N ASN A 86 -7.71 -8.21 -9.45
CA ASN A 86 -7.59 -6.76 -9.59
C ASN A 86 -6.30 -6.29 -8.91
N MET A 87 -5.45 -5.59 -9.67
CA MET A 87 -4.13 -5.15 -9.20
C MET A 87 -4.20 -4.28 -7.94
N VAL A 88 -5.21 -3.40 -7.81
CA VAL A 88 -5.30 -2.50 -6.64
C VAL A 88 -5.54 -3.28 -5.36
N PHE A 89 -6.41 -4.30 -5.40
CA PHE A 89 -6.71 -5.16 -4.26
C PHE A 89 -5.56 -6.10 -3.96
N TYR A 90 -5.02 -6.74 -5.00
CA TYR A 90 -3.85 -7.61 -4.90
C TYR A 90 -2.67 -6.87 -4.24
N ASP A 91 -2.33 -5.69 -4.75
CA ASP A 91 -1.27 -4.84 -4.22
C ASP A 91 -1.55 -4.44 -2.78
N SER A 92 -2.76 -3.94 -2.49
CA SER A 92 -3.12 -3.54 -1.12
C SER A 92 -3.01 -4.69 -0.14
N THR A 93 -3.46 -5.89 -0.53
CA THR A 93 -3.37 -7.08 0.31
C THR A 93 -1.93 -7.42 0.65
N LEU A 94 -1.04 -7.51 -0.35
CA LEU A 94 0.35 -7.86 -0.11
C LEU A 94 1.10 -6.76 0.64
N VAL A 95 0.96 -5.51 0.20
CA VAL A 95 1.62 -4.35 0.81
C VAL A 95 1.22 -4.22 2.26
N LEU A 96 -0.07 -4.19 2.60
CA LEU A 96 -0.49 -3.97 3.98
C LEU A 96 -0.18 -5.17 4.88
N THR A 97 -0.14 -6.39 4.33
CA THR A 97 0.35 -7.57 5.09
C THR A 97 1.84 -7.42 5.43
N MET A 98 2.66 -6.99 4.46
CA MET A 98 4.09 -6.74 4.68
C MET A 98 4.35 -5.56 5.63
N ILE A 99 3.55 -4.49 5.54
CA ILE A 99 3.61 -3.36 6.48
C ILE A 99 3.23 -3.81 7.89
N ALA A 100 2.22 -4.66 8.07
CA ALA A 100 1.86 -5.21 9.38
C ALA A 100 3.02 -5.97 10.02
N LEU A 101 3.63 -6.88 9.25
CA LEU A 101 4.79 -7.68 9.65
C LEU A 101 5.99 -6.80 10.02
N ALA A 102 6.36 -5.87 9.13
CA ALA A 102 7.50 -4.98 9.33
C ALA A 102 7.29 -4.02 10.51
N SER A 103 6.07 -3.50 10.68
CA SER A 103 5.74 -2.58 11.75
C SER A 103 5.74 -3.26 13.11
N SER A 104 5.18 -4.47 13.25
CA SER A 104 5.23 -5.18 14.54
C SER A 104 6.65 -5.56 14.92
N HIS A 105 7.46 -5.99 13.95
CA HIS A 105 8.88 -6.24 14.17
C HIS A 105 9.60 -4.98 14.67
N ALA A 106 9.42 -3.86 13.97
CA ALA A 106 10.06 -2.59 14.33
C ALA A 106 9.61 -2.10 15.71
N LEU A 107 8.32 -2.17 16.02
CA LEU A 107 7.77 -1.79 17.32
C LEU A 107 8.34 -2.64 18.46
N THR A 108 8.45 -3.95 18.26
CA THR A 108 9.00 -4.85 19.29
C THR A 108 10.49 -4.67 19.48
N MET A 109 11.24 -4.49 18.38
CA MET A 109 12.69 -4.36 18.42
C MET A 109 13.14 -2.98 18.94
N TYR A 110 12.52 -1.90 18.48
CA TYR A 110 12.97 -0.52 18.76
C TYR A 110 12.11 0.21 19.81
N LYS A 111 10.96 -0.36 20.20
CA LYS A 111 10.06 0.17 21.23
C LYS A 111 9.69 1.63 20.95
N ARG A 112 10.12 2.56 21.82
CA ARG A 112 9.78 3.99 21.73
C ARG A 112 10.54 4.75 20.64
N ASN A 113 11.62 4.18 20.11
CA ASN A 113 12.47 4.82 19.10
C ASN A 113 12.11 4.35 17.67
N VAL A 114 10.88 3.89 17.46
CA VAL A 114 10.41 3.47 16.14
C VAL A 114 10.05 4.71 15.30
N ASP A 115 10.45 4.66 14.04
CA ASP A 115 10.13 5.64 13.01
C ASP A 115 9.96 4.92 11.66
N GLU A 116 9.68 5.66 10.60
CA GLU A 116 9.49 5.12 9.25
C GLU A 116 10.74 4.37 8.75
N SER A 117 11.94 4.83 9.10
CA SER A 117 13.20 4.20 8.69
C SER A 117 13.40 2.83 9.35
N ARG A 118 12.90 2.65 10.58
CA ARG A 118 12.95 1.36 11.28
C ARG A 118 11.94 0.37 10.72
N ILE A 119 10.78 0.86 10.28
CA ILE A 119 9.80 0.04 9.56
C ILE A 119 10.38 -0.38 8.20
N GLU A 120 10.97 0.56 7.45
CA GLU A 120 11.66 0.29 6.18
C GLU A 120 12.76 -0.77 6.35
N ARG A 121 13.60 -0.63 7.36
CA ARG A 121 14.68 -1.60 7.63
C ARG A 121 14.12 -3.00 7.89
N SER A 122 13.03 -3.08 8.66
CA SER A 122 12.38 -4.35 8.97
C SER A 122 11.75 -4.97 7.71
N LEU A 123 11.12 -4.15 6.86
CA LEU A 123 10.58 -4.57 5.57
C LEU A 123 11.68 -5.12 4.66
N LYS A 124 12.78 -4.38 4.48
CA LYS A 124 13.93 -4.82 3.67
C LYS A 124 14.53 -6.11 4.18
N MET A 125 14.68 -6.26 5.50
CA MET A 125 15.12 -7.50 6.12
C MET A 125 14.22 -8.67 5.72
N PHE A 126 12.90 -8.56 5.92
CA PHE A 126 11.97 -9.65 5.58
C PHE A 126 11.94 -9.99 4.09
N LEU A 127 12.03 -9.00 3.21
CA LEU A 127 12.07 -9.23 1.77
C LEU A 127 13.35 -9.94 1.33
N THR A 128 14.50 -9.49 1.83
CA THR A 128 15.82 -10.03 1.43
C THR A 128 16.19 -11.34 2.13
N SER A 129 15.66 -11.59 3.33
CA SER A 129 15.88 -12.85 4.06
C SER A 129 14.91 -13.97 3.69
N SER A 130 13.94 -13.69 2.81
CA SER A 130 12.97 -14.69 2.38
C SER A 130 13.61 -15.71 1.45
N THR A 131 13.05 -16.92 1.42
CA THR A 131 13.64 -18.06 0.71
C THR A 131 12.98 -18.29 -0.64
N GLY A 132 13.61 -19.10 -1.50
CA GLY A 132 13.01 -19.58 -2.75
C GLY A 132 11.66 -20.27 -2.52
N LYS A 133 11.43 -20.92 -1.38
CA LYS A 133 10.13 -21.50 -1.04
C LYS A 133 9.05 -20.44 -0.85
N ASP A 134 9.39 -19.32 -0.22
CA ASP A 134 8.47 -18.19 -0.04
C ASP A 134 8.06 -17.60 -1.40
N SER A 135 9.06 -17.33 -2.24
CA SER A 135 8.86 -16.80 -3.59
C SER A 135 8.07 -17.76 -4.47
N SER A 136 8.37 -19.05 -4.40
CA SER A 136 7.68 -20.12 -5.12
C SER A 136 6.19 -20.15 -4.76
N ALA A 137 5.86 -20.05 -3.46
CA ALA A 137 4.48 -20.00 -2.99
C ALA A 137 3.73 -18.77 -3.54
N LEU A 138 4.35 -17.58 -3.49
CA LEU A 138 3.75 -16.35 -4.00
C LEU A 138 3.56 -16.41 -5.53
N VAL A 139 4.59 -16.84 -6.27
CA VAL A 139 4.54 -16.97 -7.73
C VAL A 139 3.47 -17.96 -8.16
N HIS A 140 3.37 -19.10 -7.47
CA HIS A 140 2.36 -20.11 -7.75
C HIS A 140 0.95 -19.54 -7.59
N VAL A 141 0.63 -18.91 -6.45
CA VAL A 141 -0.72 -18.35 -6.25
C VAL A 141 -1.02 -17.23 -7.25
N THR A 142 -0.01 -16.44 -7.63
CA THR A 142 -0.17 -15.33 -8.58
C THR A 142 -0.51 -15.86 -9.97
N ARG A 143 0.12 -16.95 -10.40
CA ARG A 143 -0.25 -17.64 -11.66
C ARG A 143 -1.67 -18.20 -11.62
N THR A 144 -2.13 -18.66 -10.45
CA THR A 144 -3.45 -19.29 -10.32
C THR A 144 -4.60 -18.29 -10.24
N ILE A 145 -4.46 -17.21 -9.46
CA ILE A 145 -5.55 -16.27 -9.16
C ILE A 145 -5.17 -14.79 -9.23
N GLY A 146 -3.92 -14.47 -9.58
CA GLY A 146 -3.42 -13.10 -9.62
C GLY A 146 -3.80 -12.33 -10.88
N PRO A 147 -3.40 -11.05 -10.98
CA PRO A 147 -3.64 -10.20 -12.14
C PRO A 147 -2.83 -10.65 -13.36
N ILE A 148 -3.46 -10.66 -14.53
CA ILE A 148 -2.84 -11.05 -15.81
C ILE A 148 -1.51 -10.33 -16.07
N PRO A 149 -1.37 -9.00 -15.83
CA PRO A 149 -0.10 -8.31 -16.03
C PRO A 149 1.05 -8.88 -15.19
N TYR A 150 0.80 -9.30 -13.95
CA TYR A 150 1.82 -9.89 -13.09
C TYR A 150 2.18 -11.31 -13.53
N ILE A 151 1.19 -12.09 -13.96
CA ILE A 151 1.43 -13.41 -14.54
C ILE A 151 2.35 -13.30 -15.77
N ALA A 152 2.09 -12.32 -16.65
CA ALA A 152 2.90 -12.08 -17.83
C ALA A 152 4.36 -11.74 -17.47
N LEU A 153 4.58 -10.85 -16.49
CA LEU A 153 5.92 -10.50 -16.03
C LEU A 153 6.68 -11.69 -15.45
N LEU A 154 6.03 -12.50 -14.61
CA LEU A 154 6.64 -13.69 -13.99
C LEU A 154 7.01 -14.74 -15.04
N ASN A 155 6.22 -14.86 -16.11
CA ASN A 155 6.54 -15.75 -17.23
C ASN A 155 7.67 -15.19 -18.09
N GLN A 156 7.71 -13.88 -18.34
CA GLN A 156 8.81 -13.22 -19.07
C GLN A 156 10.15 -13.33 -18.34
N ALA A 157 10.14 -13.26 -17.01
CA ALA A 157 11.33 -13.45 -16.18
C ALA A 157 11.79 -14.92 -16.05
N ASP A 158 11.05 -15.85 -16.67
CA ASP A 158 11.29 -17.30 -16.59
C ASP A 158 11.34 -17.82 -15.13
N TYR A 159 10.52 -17.23 -14.26
CA TYR A 159 10.44 -17.62 -12.85
C TYR A 159 9.61 -18.90 -12.68
N THR A 160 10.17 -20.03 -13.12
CA THR A 160 9.62 -21.36 -12.85
C THR A 160 9.84 -21.75 -11.39
N ARG A 161 9.00 -22.66 -10.87
CA ARG A 161 9.14 -23.16 -9.50
C ARG A 161 10.54 -23.70 -9.23
N THR A 162 11.04 -24.53 -10.14
CA THR A 162 12.37 -25.15 -10.04
C THR A 162 13.47 -24.10 -10.01
N LYS A 163 13.43 -23.10 -10.91
CA LYS A 163 14.42 -22.03 -10.94
C LYS A 163 14.43 -21.23 -9.64
N ILE A 164 13.25 -20.78 -9.19
CA ILE A 164 13.10 -20.00 -7.96
C ILE A 164 13.68 -20.74 -6.75
N GLU A 165 13.36 -22.02 -6.58
CA GLU A 165 13.79 -22.80 -5.42
C GLU A 165 15.29 -23.19 -5.49
N LEU A 166 15.85 -23.40 -6.68
CA LEU A 166 17.28 -23.74 -6.85
C LEU A 166 18.20 -22.52 -6.73
N GLU A 167 17.80 -21.38 -7.29
CA GLU A 167 18.56 -20.13 -7.23
C GLU A 167 18.31 -19.33 -5.94
N ASP A 168 17.43 -19.84 -5.06
CA ASP A 168 16.99 -19.20 -3.81
C ASP A 168 16.49 -17.76 -4.01
N ILE A 169 15.73 -17.54 -5.09
CA ILE A 169 15.21 -16.21 -5.45
C ILE A 169 14.31 -15.70 -4.33
N SER A 170 14.63 -14.53 -3.80
CA SER A 170 13.94 -13.90 -2.68
C SER A 170 12.65 -13.17 -3.10
N LEU A 171 11.76 -12.92 -2.15
CA LEU A 171 10.58 -12.07 -2.34
C LEU A 171 10.96 -10.66 -2.80
N TYR A 172 12.13 -10.15 -2.38
CA TYR A 172 12.66 -8.88 -2.89
C TYR A 172 12.74 -8.89 -4.43
N GLU A 173 13.32 -9.95 -5.01
CA GLU A 173 13.48 -10.08 -6.47
C GLU A 173 12.14 -10.28 -7.18
N ILE A 174 11.20 -11.01 -6.56
CA ILE A 174 9.83 -11.15 -7.08
C ILE A 174 9.14 -9.77 -7.14
N PHE A 175 9.13 -9.03 -6.03
CA PHE A 175 8.51 -7.70 -5.99
C PHE A 175 9.24 -6.70 -6.88
N TYR A 176 10.56 -6.83 -7.05
CA TYR A 176 11.33 -6.03 -8.00
C TYR A 176 10.82 -6.22 -9.44
N VAL A 177 10.62 -7.46 -9.89
CA VAL A 177 10.03 -7.73 -11.22
C VAL A 177 8.63 -7.12 -11.35
N LEU A 178 7.78 -7.34 -10.35
CA LEU A 178 6.41 -6.81 -10.36
C LEU A 178 6.33 -5.27 -10.28
N SER A 179 7.36 -4.63 -9.72
CA SER A 179 7.43 -3.16 -9.56
C SER A 179 7.39 -2.41 -10.90
N SER A 180 7.77 -3.07 -12.00
CA SER A 180 7.68 -2.51 -13.36
C SER A 180 6.24 -2.16 -13.78
N LYS A 181 5.23 -2.74 -13.11
CA LYS A 181 3.80 -2.50 -13.35
C LYS A 181 3.04 -2.01 -12.11
N SER A 182 3.70 -1.93 -10.96
CA SER A 182 3.07 -1.56 -9.69
C SER A 182 3.88 -0.51 -8.95
N THR A 183 3.30 0.70 -8.82
CA THR A 183 3.84 1.73 -7.94
C THR A 183 3.88 1.26 -6.48
N SER A 184 2.93 0.42 -6.08
CA SER A 184 2.84 -0.14 -4.74
C SER A 184 4.02 -1.05 -4.43
N PHE A 185 4.37 -1.98 -5.33
CA PHE A 185 5.54 -2.84 -5.14
C PHE A 185 6.85 -2.11 -5.33
N LYS A 186 6.91 -1.12 -6.23
CA LYS A 186 8.03 -0.18 -6.28
C LYS A 186 8.25 0.49 -4.93
N SER A 187 7.17 0.88 -4.25
CA SER A 187 7.22 1.52 -2.93
C SER A 187 7.56 0.57 -1.78
N LEU A 188 7.38 -0.75 -1.93
CA LEU A 188 7.88 -1.73 -0.97
C LEU A 188 9.40 -1.92 -1.07
N ILE A 189 9.92 -1.87 -2.30
CA ILE A 189 11.34 -2.05 -2.59
C ILE A 189 12.13 -0.76 -2.27
N ASP A 190 11.59 0.38 -2.71
CA ASP A 190 12.07 1.73 -2.43
C ASP A 190 11.02 2.50 -1.62
N PHE A 191 11.24 2.54 -0.31
CA PHE A 191 10.29 3.08 0.66
C PHE A 191 10.19 4.61 0.65
N ALA A 192 11.01 5.30 -0.16
CA ALA A 192 11.05 6.75 -0.20
C ALA A 192 9.67 7.37 -0.47
N LEU A 193 8.89 6.80 -1.39
CA LEU A 193 7.57 7.31 -1.72
C LEU A 193 6.60 7.24 -0.53
N VAL A 194 6.55 6.09 0.15
CA VAL A 194 5.71 5.91 1.34
C VAL A 194 6.15 6.84 2.47
N ALA A 195 7.46 6.92 2.74
CA ALA A 195 7.99 7.81 3.77
C ALA A 195 7.70 9.28 3.48
N ASN A 196 7.78 9.72 2.22
CA ASN A 196 7.45 11.08 1.82
C ASN A 196 5.96 11.38 2.02
N ILE A 197 5.08 10.43 1.71
CA ILE A 197 3.64 10.58 1.96
C ILE A 197 3.34 10.61 3.47
N VAL A 198 3.99 9.77 4.30
CA VAL A 198 3.85 9.83 5.77
C VAL A 198 4.21 11.22 6.29
N LYS A 199 5.35 11.77 5.84
CA LYS A 199 5.77 13.14 6.20
C LYS A 199 4.77 14.19 5.71
N ALA A 200 4.21 14.03 4.51
CA ALA A 200 3.20 14.94 3.98
C ALA A 200 1.90 14.88 4.82
N ILE A 201 1.41 13.69 5.15
CA ILE A 201 0.23 13.49 6.01
C ILE A 201 0.45 14.20 7.35
N ARG A 202 1.59 13.95 8.01
CA ARG A 202 1.95 14.60 9.27
C ARG A 202 1.97 16.13 9.15
N LYS A 203 2.69 16.66 8.16
CA LYS A 203 2.80 18.10 7.91
C LYS A 203 1.43 18.76 7.73
N TYR A 204 0.57 18.17 6.89
CA TYR A 204 -0.76 18.71 6.65
C TYR A 204 -1.65 18.59 7.90
N TYR A 205 -1.58 17.48 8.63
CA TYR A 205 -2.36 17.30 9.84
C TYR A 205 -1.96 18.27 10.96
N GLU A 206 -0.67 18.56 11.12
CA GLU A 206 -0.18 19.55 12.08
C GLU A 206 -0.80 20.94 11.85
N THR A 207 -1.07 21.31 10.59
CA THR A 207 -1.68 22.59 10.22
C THR A 207 -3.21 22.59 10.17
N ILE A 208 -3.83 21.54 9.63
CA ILE A 208 -5.27 21.50 9.32
C ILE A 208 -6.08 20.92 10.48
N LYS A 209 -5.50 19.99 11.25
CA LYS A 209 -6.18 19.21 12.31
C LYS A 209 -7.41 18.42 11.82
N ASP A 210 -7.49 18.15 10.52
CA ASP A 210 -8.45 17.23 9.91
C ASP A 210 -7.69 16.16 9.13
N LEU A 211 -7.79 14.91 9.59
CA LEU A 211 -7.12 13.78 8.97
C LEU A 211 -7.64 13.52 7.55
N ASN A 212 -8.94 13.61 7.30
CA ASN A 212 -9.50 13.39 5.97
C ASN A 212 -8.93 14.38 4.96
N ASN A 213 -8.88 15.67 5.33
CA ASN A 213 -8.33 16.69 4.45
C ASN A 213 -6.79 16.60 4.32
N SER A 214 -6.10 16.13 5.37
CA SER A 214 -4.66 15.87 5.32
C SER A 214 -4.32 14.73 4.35
N LEU A 215 -5.14 13.67 4.33
CA LEU A 215 -5.02 12.58 3.35
C LEU A 215 -5.27 13.06 1.92
N VAL A 216 -6.27 13.93 1.70
CA VAL A 216 -6.48 14.55 0.38
C VAL A 216 -5.26 15.37 -0.04
N SER A 217 -4.73 16.22 0.85
CA SER A 217 -3.58 17.07 0.54
C SER A 217 -2.32 16.26 0.23
N ALA A 218 -2.06 15.21 1.00
CA ALA A 218 -0.96 14.27 0.76
C ALA A 218 -1.15 13.51 -0.56
N TYR A 219 -2.36 13.07 -0.87
CA TYR A 219 -2.68 12.41 -2.13
C TYR A 219 -2.55 13.34 -3.35
N VAL A 220 -2.97 14.60 -3.24
CA VAL A 220 -2.76 15.60 -4.30
C VAL A 220 -1.27 15.83 -4.55
N SER A 221 -0.47 15.92 -3.49
CA SER A 221 1.00 16.01 -3.61
C SER A 221 1.58 14.80 -4.33
N LEU A 222 1.11 13.60 -4.00
CA LEU A 222 1.51 12.35 -4.66
C LEU A 222 1.17 12.33 -6.16
N ILE A 223 -0.04 12.74 -6.55
CA ILE A 223 -0.42 12.81 -7.98
C ILE A 223 0.46 13.81 -8.73
N LEU A 224 0.76 14.97 -8.14
CA LEU A 224 1.59 15.99 -8.77
C LEU A 224 3.00 15.46 -9.10
N GLU A 225 3.50 14.50 -8.34
CA GLU A 225 4.79 13.84 -8.56
C GLU A 225 4.71 12.60 -9.48
N THR A 226 3.49 12.16 -9.84
CA THR A 226 3.28 10.92 -10.62
C THR A 226 2.84 11.21 -12.06
N PRO A 227 3.73 11.05 -13.07
CA PRO A 227 3.33 11.13 -14.47
C PRO A 227 2.59 9.85 -14.94
N PRO A 228 1.74 9.92 -15.97
CA PRO A 228 1.31 11.13 -16.70
C PRO A 228 0.17 11.87 -15.99
N LEU A 229 0.31 13.19 -15.85
CA LEU A 229 -0.74 14.09 -15.34
C LEU A 229 -0.95 15.22 -16.36
N PRO A 230 -2.17 15.43 -16.89
CA PRO A 230 -2.42 16.53 -17.83
C PRO A 230 -2.02 17.89 -17.27
N THR A 231 -1.45 18.76 -18.10
CA THR A 231 -0.97 20.10 -17.68
C THR A 231 -2.07 20.94 -17.02
N TRP A 232 -3.32 20.83 -17.51
CA TRP A 232 -4.47 21.50 -16.92
C TRP A 232 -4.75 21.00 -15.49
N ALA A 233 -4.62 19.69 -15.26
CA ALA A 233 -4.87 19.09 -13.96
C ALA A 233 -3.77 19.47 -12.97
N ARG A 234 -2.51 19.45 -13.42
CA ARG A 234 -1.36 19.91 -12.63
C ARG A 234 -1.55 21.33 -12.09
N ARG A 235 -1.80 22.30 -12.98
CA ARG A 235 -1.98 23.71 -12.60
C ARG A 235 -3.13 23.89 -11.59
N ASP A 236 -4.25 23.23 -11.84
CA ASP A 236 -5.44 23.35 -11.02
C ASP A 236 -5.25 22.67 -9.65
N LEU A 237 -4.57 21.52 -9.59
CA LEU A 237 -4.21 20.82 -8.34
C LEU A 237 -3.18 21.59 -7.51
N GLU A 238 -2.19 22.24 -8.13
CA GLU A 238 -1.24 23.12 -7.44
C GLU A 238 -1.95 24.30 -6.76
N THR A 239 -2.99 24.83 -7.40
CA THR A 239 -3.82 25.91 -6.84
C THR A 239 -4.61 25.41 -5.63
N VAL A 240 -5.30 24.28 -5.80
CA VAL A 240 -6.05 23.61 -4.72
C VAL A 240 -5.17 23.33 -3.51
N LEU A 241 -3.94 22.85 -3.73
CA LEU A 241 -3.03 22.51 -2.64
C LEU A 241 -2.58 23.76 -1.86
N LYS A 242 -2.35 24.88 -2.55
CA LYS A 242 -2.05 26.19 -1.92
C LYS A 242 -3.22 26.71 -1.08
N GLU A 243 -4.46 26.42 -1.49
CA GLU A 243 -5.68 26.80 -0.79
C GLU A 243 -6.07 25.83 0.35
N GLY A 244 -5.25 24.81 0.64
CA GLY A 244 -5.50 23.85 1.73
C GLY A 244 -6.47 22.74 1.37
N ALA A 245 -6.56 22.36 0.09
CA ALA A 245 -7.43 21.30 -0.41
C ALA A 245 -8.92 21.53 -0.05
N MET A 246 -9.52 20.76 0.85
CA MET A 246 -10.95 20.87 1.16
C MET A 246 -11.31 21.94 2.21
N VAL A 247 -10.37 22.79 2.65
CA VAL A 247 -10.63 23.83 3.67
C VAL A 247 -11.69 24.84 3.21
N SER A 248 -11.65 25.26 1.95
CA SER A 248 -12.57 26.27 1.41
C SER A 248 -13.60 25.65 0.47
N LYS A 249 -14.80 26.25 0.40
CA LYS A 249 -15.83 25.83 -0.57
C LYS A 249 -15.35 25.95 -2.02
N GLY A 250 -14.54 26.96 -2.32
CA GLY A 250 -13.98 27.18 -3.66
C GLY A 250 -13.03 26.07 -4.08
N SER A 251 -12.06 25.74 -3.23
CA SER A 251 -11.10 24.68 -3.49
C SER A 251 -11.75 23.29 -3.50
N ALA A 252 -12.72 23.03 -2.61
CA ALA A 252 -13.51 21.79 -2.64
C ALA A 252 -14.30 21.62 -3.95
N LYS A 253 -14.92 22.69 -4.45
CA LYS A 253 -15.59 22.69 -5.76
C LYS A 253 -14.59 22.43 -6.88
N LYS A 254 -13.41 23.04 -6.82
CA LYS A 254 -12.36 22.85 -7.81
C LYS A 254 -11.84 21.41 -7.84
N LEU A 255 -11.63 20.78 -6.68
CA LEU A 255 -11.30 19.35 -6.56
C LEU A 255 -12.35 18.46 -7.22
N PHE A 256 -13.64 18.73 -6.98
CA PHE A 256 -14.73 18.00 -7.61
C PHE A 256 -14.73 18.15 -9.14
N GLU A 257 -14.50 19.35 -9.65
CA GLU A 257 -14.41 19.61 -11.09
C GLU A 257 -13.22 18.87 -11.74
N ILE A 258 -12.07 18.86 -11.08
CA ILE A 258 -10.87 18.14 -11.53
C ILE A 258 -11.17 16.64 -11.57
N ASP A 259 -11.70 16.07 -10.48
CA ASP A 259 -12.04 14.64 -10.41
C ASP A 259 -13.02 14.23 -11.53
N ARG A 260 -14.12 14.99 -11.69
CA ARG A 260 -15.11 14.74 -12.75
C ARG A 260 -14.48 14.79 -14.14
N LYS A 261 -13.55 15.71 -14.38
CA LYS A 261 -12.88 15.84 -15.68
C LYS A 261 -11.90 14.70 -15.92
N LEU A 262 -11.08 14.31 -14.93
CA LEU A 262 -10.18 13.16 -15.02
C LEU A 262 -10.97 11.87 -15.35
N ARG A 263 -12.09 11.64 -14.64
CA ARG A 263 -12.96 10.48 -14.88
C ARG A 263 -13.58 10.48 -16.28
N ARG A 264 -14.04 11.64 -16.77
CA ARG A 264 -14.54 11.80 -18.15
C ARG A 264 -13.46 11.45 -19.18
N GLU A 265 -12.22 11.82 -18.92
CA GLU A 265 -11.05 11.49 -19.75
C GLU A 265 -10.53 10.05 -19.51
N LYS A 266 -11.20 9.26 -18.66
CA LYS A 266 -10.81 7.89 -18.27
C LYS A 266 -9.41 7.80 -17.65
N ILE A 267 -8.96 8.87 -17.01
CA ILE A 267 -7.70 8.92 -16.28
C ILE A 267 -7.97 8.46 -14.84
N SER A 268 -7.33 7.36 -14.44
CA SER A 268 -7.42 6.80 -13.10
C SER A 268 -6.06 6.73 -12.44
N PHE A 269 -6.05 7.04 -11.15
CA PHE A 269 -4.91 6.98 -10.24
C PHE A 269 -5.17 6.00 -9.08
N ASN A 270 -6.11 5.05 -9.25
CA ASN A 270 -6.43 4.04 -8.24
C ASN A 270 -5.22 3.16 -7.85
N ASN A 271 -4.23 3.04 -8.72
CA ASN A 271 -2.96 2.35 -8.43
C ASN A 271 -2.13 3.04 -7.34
N LEU A 272 -2.42 4.30 -6.99
CA LEU A 272 -1.78 5.04 -5.91
C LEU A 272 -2.47 4.83 -4.56
N LEU A 273 -3.70 4.30 -4.56
CA LEU A 273 -4.45 4.07 -3.34
C LEU A 273 -3.74 3.10 -2.36
N PRO A 274 -3.15 1.96 -2.78
CA PRO A 274 -2.41 1.10 -1.87
C PRO A 274 -1.25 1.81 -1.17
N VAL A 275 -0.57 2.72 -1.88
CA VAL A 275 0.55 3.52 -1.34
C VAL A 275 0.03 4.50 -0.29
N LEU A 276 -1.06 5.22 -0.58
CA LEU A 276 -1.71 6.12 0.37
C LEU A 276 -2.19 5.35 1.61
N THR A 277 -2.79 4.17 1.44
CA THR A 277 -3.26 3.31 2.53
C THR A 277 -2.10 2.85 3.41
N ALA A 278 -0.98 2.43 2.82
CA ALA A 278 0.22 2.07 3.56
C ALA A 278 0.78 3.24 4.37
N ALA A 279 0.90 4.43 3.78
CA ALA A 279 1.36 5.64 4.46
C ALA A 279 0.38 6.08 5.58
N THR A 280 -0.92 5.95 5.36
CA THR A 280 -1.95 6.22 6.37
C THR A 280 -1.80 5.27 7.55
N ALA A 281 -1.64 3.97 7.29
CA ALA A 281 -1.43 2.96 8.33
C ALA A 281 -0.19 3.24 9.16
N ILE A 282 0.94 3.57 8.52
CA ILE A 282 2.17 3.92 9.23
C ILE A 282 1.98 5.18 10.09
N SER A 283 1.30 6.20 9.56
CA SER A 283 1.04 7.45 10.29
C SER A 283 0.20 7.21 11.56
N LEU A 284 -0.79 6.32 11.48
CA LEU A 284 -1.61 5.89 12.62
C LEU A 284 -0.79 5.05 13.62
N ILE A 285 -0.04 4.06 13.13
CA ILE A 285 0.81 3.17 13.96
C ILE A 285 1.83 3.97 14.76
N LEU A 286 2.46 4.97 14.13
CA LEU A 286 3.44 5.86 14.76
C LEU A 286 2.79 7.02 15.52
N LYS A 287 1.46 7.12 15.52
CA LYS A 287 0.67 8.15 16.22
C LYS A 287 1.02 9.58 15.82
N TYR A 288 1.35 9.80 14.55
CA TYR A 288 1.53 11.15 14.01
C TYR A 288 0.22 11.88 13.79
N VAL A 289 -0.86 11.12 13.65
CA VAL A 289 -2.22 11.62 13.42
C VAL A 289 -3.17 10.88 14.35
N ALA A 290 -3.21 11.29 15.61
CA ALA A 290 -4.06 10.74 16.67
C ALA A 290 -4.64 11.87 17.52
#